data_AF-A0A9E2JKN0-F1
#
_entry.id   AF-A0A9E2JKN0-F1
#
_cell.length_a   1.000
_cell.length_b   1.000
_cell.length_c   1.000
_cell.angle_alpha   90.00
_cell.angle_beta   90.00
_cell.angle_gamma   90.00
#
_symmetry.space_group_name_H-M   'P 1'
#
loop_
_entity.id
_entity.type
_entity.pdbx_description
1 polymer ?
#
loop_
_entity_poly.entity_id
_entity_poly.type
_entity_poly.pdbx_seq_one_letter_code
_entity_poly.pdbx_strand_id
1 'polypeptide(L)'
;MWKRIVLIAVLAGLLALMMPHQAWAQGPELPDQANQACQRLFKMLDAGQLKESYTLTSPEYKKVNKPDDWFGGLLSERESMGPVKARRLVRVEKAETLEGLPPGSYLKVVHVTQFERYPESEEIVFLAEVPGQGYGVVKYKIEYDRWPEAIKIIANGLFIVFFIMCLLALITWVIGKVMQQRDAKPAADKKG
;
A
#
# COMPACT_ATOMS: atom_id res chain seq x y z
N MET A 1 -11.76 -30.18 -57.84
CA MET A 1 -11.08 -30.15 -56.53
C MET A 1 -10.28 -28.85 -56.33
N TRP A 2 -9.40 -28.48 -57.26
CA TRP A 2 -8.58 -27.26 -57.22
C TRP A 2 -9.33 -25.94 -56.93
N LYS A 3 -10.46 -25.71 -57.62
CA LYS A 3 -11.28 -24.48 -57.42
C LYS A 3 -11.82 -24.32 -55.99
N ARG A 4 -12.05 -25.43 -55.25
CA ARG A 4 -12.50 -25.39 -53.85
C ARG A 4 -11.36 -25.05 -52.89
N ILE A 5 -10.15 -25.50 -53.20
CA ILE A 5 -8.94 -25.19 -52.42
C ILE A 5 -8.60 -23.70 -52.54
N VAL A 6 -8.70 -23.14 -53.76
CA VAL A 6 -8.50 -21.70 -53.99
C VAL A 6 -9.55 -20.87 -53.26
N LEU A 7 -10.82 -21.27 -53.28
CA LEU A 7 -11.90 -20.54 -52.59
C LEU A 7 -11.69 -20.52 -51.06
N ILE A 8 -11.28 -21.65 -50.47
CA ILE A 8 -10.99 -21.75 -49.03
C ILE A 8 -9.77 -20.90 -48.65
N ALA A 9 -8.73 -20.88 -49.48
CA ALA A 9 -7.55 -20.04 -49.24
C ALA A 9 -7.87 -18.54 -49.30
N VAL A 10 -8.73 -18.11 -50.23
CA VAL A 10 -9.17 -16.71 -50.33
C VAL A 10 -10.06 -16.32 -49.14
N LEU A 11 -10.96 -17.20 -48.70
CA LEU A 11 -11.78 -16.97 -47.50
C LEU A 11 -10.95 -16.90 -46.22
N ALA A 12 -9.92 -17.74 -46.08
CA ALA A 12 -9.00 -17.69 -44.95
C ALA A 12 -8.15 -16.41 -44.93
N GLY A 13 -7.73 -15.92 -46.11
CA GLY A 13 -7.02 -14.65 -46.24
C GLY A 13 -7.88 -13.43 -45.87
N LEU A 14 -9.17 -13.44 -46.25
CA LEU A 14 -10.13 -12.40 -45.89
C LEU A 14 -10.48 -12.39 -44.39
N LEU A 15 -10.48 -13.57 -43.74
CA LEU A 15 -10.72 -13.66 -42.29
C LEU A 15 -9.52 -13.15 -41.46
N ALA A 16 -8.29 -13.28 -41.96
CA ALA A 16 -7.09 -12.75 -41.31
C ALA A 16 -7.01 -11.22 -41.30
N LEU A 17 -7.64 -10.54 -42.27
CA LEU A 17 -7.77 -9.08 -42.33
C LEU A 17 -8.81 -8.51 -41.36
N MET A 18 -9.67 -9.35 -40.78
CA MET A 18 -10.66 -8.96 -39.76
C MET A 18 -10.22 -9.25 -38.33
N MET A 19 -8.97 -9.72 -38.13
CA MET A 19 -8.41 -9.76 -36.79
C MET A 19 -8.30 -8.31 -36.31
N PRO A 20 -8.99 -7.91 -35.23
CA PRO A 20 -8.76 -6.62 -34.63
C PRO A 20 -7.27 -6.58 -34.30
N HIS A 21 -6.53 -5.69 -34.96
CA HIS A 21 -5.24 -5.28 -34.45
C HIS A 21 -5.54 -4.83 -33.03
N GLN A 22 -5.15 -5.64 -32.06
CA GLN A 22 -5.02 -5.17 -30.70
C GLN A 22 -4.08 -3.98 -30.83
N ALA A 23 -4.64 -2.77 -30.83
CA ALA A 23 -3.86 -1.58 -30.58
C ALA A 23 -3.23 -1.90 -29.24
N TRP A 24 -1.92 -2.15 -29.26
CA TRP A 24 -1.14 -2.34 -28.05
C TRP A 24 -1.50 -1.14 -27.21
N ALA A 25 -2.23 -1.37 -26.11
CA ALA A 25 -2.67 -0.31 -25.25
C ALA A 25 -1.42 0.48 -24.89
N GLN A 26 -1.31 1.70 -25.43
CA GLN A 26 -0.24 2.59 -25.02
C GLN A 26 -0.38 2.68 -23.50
N GLY A 27 0.70 2.36 -22.79
CA GLY A 27 0.70 2.43 -21.33
C GLY A 27 0.23 3.81 -20.87
N PRO A 28 -0.08 3.98 -19.57
CA PRO A 28 -0.56 5.27 -19.06
C PRO A 28 0.35 6.40 -19.53
N GLU A 29 -0.19 7.34 -20.31
CA GLU A 29 0.60 8.43 -20.88
C GLU A 29 0.87 9.45 -19.78
N LEU A 30 2.13 9.50 -19.33
CA LEU A 30 2.61 10.45 -18.35
C LEU A 30 3.50 11.48 -19.06
N PRO A 31 3.21 12.79 -18.97
CA PRO A 31 4.08 13.81 -19.54
C PRO A 31 5.53 13.66 -19.06
N ASP A 32 6.51 13.84 -19.95
CA ASP A 32 7.93 13.59 -19.63
C ASP A 32 8.41 14.36 -18.41
N GLN A 33 8.00 15.61 -18.26
CA GLN A 33 8.36 16.44 -17.10
C GLN A 33 7.75 15.91 -15.80
N ALA A 34 6.53 15.37 -15.85
CA ALA A 34 5.88 14.73 -14.71
C ALA A 34 6.58 13.41 -14.35
N ASN A 35 6.96 12.61 -15.36
CA ASN A 35 7.75 11.39 -15.17
C ASN A 35 9.09 11.69 -14.51
N GLN A 36 9.81 12.72 -14.97
CA GLN A 36 11.06 13.16 -14.36
C GLN A 36 10.88 13.63 -12.91
N ALA A 37 9.79 14.35 -12.60
CA ALA A 37 9.47 14.75 -11.23
C ALA A 37 9.27 13.54 -10.31
N CYS A 38 8.49 12.55 -10.76
CA CYS A 38 8.31 11.28 -10.05
C CYS A 38 9.64 10.54 -9.84
N GLN A 39 10.46 10.39 -10.89
CA GLN A 39 11.75 9.69 -10.80
C GLN A 39 12.71 10.37 -9.83
N ARG A 40 12.79 11.71 -9.83
CA ARG A 40 13.60 12.46 -8.85
C ARG A 40 13.11 12.23 -7.44
N LEU A 41 11.79 12.30 -7.22
CA LEU A 41 11.18 12.03 -5.93
C LEU A 41 11.56 10.62 -5.45
N PHE A 42 11.25 9.60 -6.24
CA PHE A 42 11.54 8.21 -5.89
C PHE A 42 13.02 7.97 -5.61
N LYS A 43 13.92 8.51 -6.43
CA LYS A 43 15.36 8.39 -6.20
C LYS A 43 15.77 8.93 -4.83
N MET A 44 15.27 10.11 -4.44
CA MET A 44 15.57 10.69 -3.13
C MET A 44 14.96 9.87 -2.00
N LEU A 45 13.70 9.47 -2.15
CA LEU A 45 13.02 8.70 -1.12
C LEU A 45 13.67 7.31 -0.92
N ASP A 46 14.06 6.64 -2.00
CA ASP A 46 14.67 5.31 -1.98
C ASP A 46 16.12 5.37 -1.45
N ALA A 47 16.78 6.53 -1.56
CA ALA A 47 18.08 6.82 -0.94
C ALA A 47 17.96 7.28 0.53
N GLY A 48 16.75 7.30 1.11
CA GLY A 48 16.53 7.78 2.49
C GLY A 48 16.63 9.29 2.67
N GLN A 49 16.73 10.06 1.58
CA GLN A 49 16.84 11.53 1.58
C GLN A 49 15.46 12.18 1.75
N LEU A 50 14.74 11.77 2.80
CA LEU A 50 13.33 12.13 3.00
C LEU A 50 13.17 13.63 3.25
N LYS A 51 14.04 14.25 4.06
CA LYS A 51 13.95 15.68 4.38
C LYS A 51 14.29 16.53 3.17
N GLU A 52 15.33 16.15 2.42
CA GLU A 52 15.76 16.83 1.21
C GLU A 52 14.70 16.72 0.11
N SER A 53 13.93 15.63 0.06
CA SER A 53 12.87 15.46 -0.95
C SER A 53 11.80 16.57 -0.90
N TYR A 54 11.68 17.29 0.23
CA TYR A 54 10.85 18.48 0.34
C TYR A 54 11.19 19.56 -0.71
N THR A 55 12.44 19.62 -1.19
CA THR A 55 12.83 20.58 -2.23
C THR A 55 12.07 20.37 -3.54
N LEU A 56 11.64 19.14 -3.83
CA LEU A 56 10.88 18.75 -5.02
C LEU A 56 9.38 19.11 -4.94
N THR A 57 8.91 19.54 -3.76
CA THR A 57 7.51 19.95 -3.60
C THR A 57 7.22 21.27 -4.31
N SER A 58 5.97 21.45 -4.73
CA SER A 58 5.55 22.64 -5.45
C SER A 58 5.62 23.89 -4.56
N PRO A 59 5.76 25.09 -5.15
CA PRO A 59 5.68 26.34 -4.39
C PRO A 59 4.40 26.49 -3.57
N GLU A 60 3.26 26.00 -4.09
CA GLU A 60 1.96 26.02 -3.43
C GLU A 60 1.96 25.15 -2.18
N TYR A 61 2.54 23.94 -2.26
CA TYR A 61 2.69 23.06 -1.12
C TYR A 61 3.51 23.71 0.00
N LYS A 62 4.62 24.37 -0.37
CA LYS A 62 5.53 25.05 0.57
C LYS A 62 4.89 26.24 1.28
N LYS A 63 3.83 26.85 0.73
CA LYS A 63 3.10 27.95 1.39
C LYS A 63 2.28 27.50 2.59
N VAL A 64 1.84 26.23 2.60
CA VAL A 64 0.89 25.71 3.60
C VAL A 64 1.48 24.62 4.48
N ASN A 65 2.53 23.92 4.05
CA ASN A 65 3.15 22.82 4.80
C ASN A 65 4.63 23.09 5.08
N LYS A 66 5.09 22.71 6.27
CA LYS A 66 6.51 22.85 6.65
C LYS A 66 7.30 21.61 6.23
N PRO A 67 8.64 21.72 6.10
CA PRO A 67 9.51 20.57 5.82
C PRO A 67 9.34 19.41 6.82
N ASP A 68 9.10 19.73 8.09
CA ASP A 68 8.95 18.72 9.15
C ASP A 68 7.65 17.93 9.00
N ASP A 69 6.56 18.54 8.52
CA ASP A 69 5.28 17.86 8.26
C ASP A 69 5.44 16.84 7.11
N TRP A 70 6.16 17.24 6.06
CA TRP A 70 6.50 16.38 4.93
C TRP A 70 7.37 15.19 5.35
N PHE A 71 8.44 15.48 6.12
CA PHE A 71 9.35 14.45 6.61
C PHE A 71 8.65 13.46 7.55
N GLY A 72 7.88 13.95 8.53
CA GLY A 72 7.20 13.10 9.51
C GLY A 72 6.22 12.11 8.88
N GLY A 73 5.45 12.56 7.88
CA GLY A 73 4.57 11.70 7.11
C GLY A 73 5.33 10.58 6.39
N LEU A 74 6.38 10.95 5.64
CA LEU A 74 7.18 10.01 4.87
C LEU A 74 7.97 9.00 5.71
N LEU A 75 8.55 9.46 6.83
CA LEU A 75 9.38 8.63 7.69
C LEU A 75 8.58 7.46 8.26
N SER A 76 7.40 7.76 8.83
CA SER A 76 6.54 6.74 9.44
C SER A 76 6.10 5.67 8.44
N GLU A 77 5.77 6.06 7.21
CA GLU A 77 5.36 5.14 6.16
C GLU A 77 6.54 4.30 5.66
N ARG A 78 7.65 4.94 5.25
CA ARG A 78 8.74 4.23 4.53
C ARG A 78 9.61 3.34 5.42
N GLU A 79 9.86 3.69 6.69
CA GLU A 79 10.63 2.82 7.59
C GLU A 79 9.95 1.47 7.85
N SER A 80 8.61 1.47 7.88
CA SER A 80 7.83 0.26 8.09
C SER A 80 7.82 -0.66 6.86
N MET A 81 8.06 -0.12 5.66
CA MET A 81 7.91 -0.84 4.39
C MET A 81 9.13 -1.66 4.00
N GLY A 82 10.32 -1.18 4.35
CA GLY A 82 11.58 -1.71 3.86
C GLY A 82 11.93 -1.24 2.43
N PRO A 83 13.04 -1.73 1.86
CA PRO A 83 13.52 -1.33 0.54
C PRO A 83 12.54 -1.68 -0.58
N VAL A 84 12.58 -0.88 -1.64
CA VAL A 84 11.82 -1.11 -2.88
C VAL A 84 12.52 -2.16 -3.73
N LYS A 85 11.78 -3.20 -4.14
CA LYS A 85 12.26 -4.25 -5.06
C LYS A 85 11.90 -3.97 -6.51
N ALA A 86 10.69 -3.46 -6.74
CA ALA A 86 10.20 -3.11 -8.06
C ALA A 86 9.16 -2.00 -7.97
N ARG A 87 9.05 -1.20 -9.05
CA ARG A 87 8.06 -0.13 -9.19
C ARG A 87 7.60 -0.06 -10.64
N ARG A 88 6.30 0.07 -10.88
CA ARG A 88 5.72 0.19 -12.22
C ARG A 88 4.56 1.18 -12.25
N LEU A 89 4.58 2.08 -13.22
CA LEU A 89 3.46 2.98 -13.50
C LEU A 89 2.23 2.18 -13.94
N VAL A 90 1.08 2.40 -13.31
CA VAL A 90 -0.17 1.70 -13.63
C VAL A 90 -1.32 2.62 -13.98
N ARG A 91 -1.31 3.88 -13.51
CA ARG A 91 -2.43 4.80 -13.72
C ARG A 91 -1.96 6.25 -13.69
N VAL A 92 -2.51 7.06 -14.58
CA VAL A 92 -2.35 8.52 -14.61
C VAL A 92 -3.74 9.12 -14.75
N GLU A 93 -4.14 9.95 -13.80
CA GLU A 93 -5.45 10.59 -13.76
C GLU A 93 -5.26 12.11 -13.65
N LYS A 94 -6.07 12.88 -14.38
CA LYS A 94 -6.19 14.33 -14.16
C LYS A 94 -7.21 14.57 -13.05
N ALA A 95 -6.91 15.52 -12.17
CA ALA A 95 -7.81 15.95 -11.10
C ALA A 95 -7.85 17.48 -11.08
N GLU A 96 -9.05 18.05 -10.90
CA GLU A 96 -9.23 19.50 -10.77
C GLU A 96 -9.29 19.96 -9.31
N THR A 97 -9.48 19.01 -8.40
CA THR A 97 -9.61 19.23 -6.97
C THR A 97 -8.87 18.13 -6.22
N LEU A 98 -8.21 18.53 -5.13
CA LEU A 98 -7.56 17.62 -4.20
C LEU A 98 -7.90 18.05 -2.78
N GLU A 99 -8.22 17.09 -1.93
CA GLU A 99 -8.54 17.34 -0.53
C GLU A 99 -7.38 18.07 0.18
N GLY A 100 -7.69 19.20 0.81
CA GLY A 100 -6.72 20.03 1.51
C GLY A 100 -5.90 20.97 0.62
N LEU A 101 -6.18 21.03 -0.69
CA LEU A 101 -5.52 21.94 -1.64
C LEU A 101 -6.54 22.81 -2.38
N PRO A 102 -6.14 23.99 -2.87
CA PRO A 102 -6.99 24.82 -3.71
C PRO A 102 -7.40 24.10 -5.01
N PRO A 103 -8.51 24.47 -5.66
CA PRO A 103 -8.83 24.01 -7.01
C PRO A 103 -7.68 24.35 -7.99
N GLY A 104 -7.37 23.43 -8.91
CA GLY A 104 -6.25 23.58 -9.84
C GLY A 104 -6.05 22.33 -10.71
N SER A 105 -5.15 22.39 -11.70
CA SER A 105 -4.84 21.24 -12.56
C SER A 105 -3.80 20.35 -11.90
N TYR A 106 -4.20 19.12 -11.57
CA TYR A 106 -3.36 18.13 -10.92
C TYR A 106 -3.24 16.85 -11.74
N LEU A 107 -2.09 16.19 -11.63
CA LEU A 107 -1.88 14.82 -12.08
C LEU A 107 -1.74 13.90 -10.89
N LYS A 108 -2.58 12.87 -10.82
CA LYS A 108 -2.46 11.75 -9.90
C LYS A 108 -1.78 10.61 -10.64
N VAL A 109 -0.55 10.29 -10.22
CA VAL A 109 0.31 9.29 -10.83
C VAL A 109 0.44 8.12 -9.87
N VAL A 110 -0.02 6.95 -10.28
CA VAL A 110 -0.09 5.75 -9.43
C VAL A 110 0.91 4.72 -9.93
N HIS A 111 1.78 4.29 -9.02
CA HIS A 111 2.71 3.20 -9.24
C HIS A 111 2.36 2.04 -8.33
N VAL A 112 2.32 0.82 -8.89
CA VAL A 112 2.39 -0.38 -8.06
C VAL A 112 3.85 -0.58 -7.68
N THR A 113 4.11 -0.66 -6.39
CA THR A 113 5.43 -0.81 -5.79
C THR A 113 5.49 -2.05 -4.92
N GLN A 114 6.51 -2.86 -5.16
CA GLN A 114 6.83 -4.02 -4.35
C GLN A 114 7.86 -3.61 -3.30
N PHE A 115 7.40 -3.27 -2.10
CA PHE A 115 8.29 -3.12 -0.95
C PHE A 115 8.64 -4.50 -0.37
N GLU A 116 9.70 -4.56 0.43
CA GLU A 116 10.12 -5.80 1.08
C GLU A 116 9.04 -6.39 1.99
N ARG A 117 8.38 -5.57 2.81
CA ARG A 117 7.37 -6.02 3.79
C ARG A 117 5.94 -5.98 3.24
N TYR A 118 5.66 -5.05 2.31
CA TYR A 118 4.34 -4.89 1.69
C TYR A 118 4.46 -4.94 0.14
N PRO A 119 4.47 -6.14 -0.44
CA PRO A 119 4.69 -6.31 -1.88
C PRO A 119 3.52 -5.82 -2.76
N GLU A 120 2.35 -5.60 -2.17
CA GLU A 120 1.14 -5.14 -2.85
C GLU A 120 0.79 -3.70 -2.41
N SER A 121 1.68 -2.76 -2.72
CA SER A 121 1.48 -1.34 -2.37
C SER A 121 1.30 -0.47 -3.62
N GLU A 122 0.52 0.60 -3.50
CA GLU A 122 0.43 1.68 -4.48
C GLU A 122 1.13 2.93 -3.93
N GLU A 123 2.17 3.41 -4.61
CA GLU A 123 2.72 4.76 -4.39
C GLU A 123 1.98 5.76 -5.28
N ILE A 124 1.31 6.73 -4.65
CA ILE A 124 0.49 7.72 -5.34
C ILE A 124 1.16 9.09 -5.20
N VAL A 125 1.58 9.65 -6.33
CA VAL A 125 2.19 10.97 -6.43
C VAL A 125 1.17 11.93 -7.04
N PHE A 126 0.88 13.02 -6.34
CA PHE A 126 0.11 14.13 -6.89
C PHE A 126 1.07 15.23 -7.30
N LEU A 127 0.94 15.67 -8.55
CA LEU A 127 1.75 16.72 -9.15
C LEU A 127 0.84 17.89 -9.53
N ALA A 128 1.33 19.10 -9.31
CA ALA A 128 0.76 20.31 -9.89
C ALA A 128 1.70 20.85 -10.97
N GLU A 129 1.12 21.40 -12.04
CA GLU A 129 1.90 22.13 -13.03
C GLU A 129 2.34 23.48 -12.45
N VAL A 130 3.64 23.76 -12.57
CA VAL A 130 4.28 24.99 -12.15
C VAL A 130 4.69 25.74 -13.43
N PRO A 131 4.06 26.89 -13.73
CA PRO A 131 4.34 27.65 -14.94
C PRO A 131 5.84 27.92 -15.13
N GLY A 132 6.40 27.50 -16.27
CA GLY A 132 7.81 27.67 -16.61
C GLY A 132 8.80 26.76 -15.86
N GLN A 133 8.34 25.90 -14.94
CA GLN A 133 9.20 24.97 -14.17
C GLN A 133 8.81 23.50 -14.31
N GLY A 134 7.68 23.20 -14.96
CA GLY A 134 7.21 21.83 -15.19
C GLY A 134 6.28 21.35 -14.09
N TYR A 135 6.61 20.26 -13.40
CA TYR A 135 5.75 19.68 -12.35
C TYR A 135 6.42 19.69 -10.98
N GLY A 136 5.67 20.09 -9.96
CA GLY A 136 6.06 20.03 -8.55
C GLY A 136 5.17 19.06 -7.77
N VAL A 137 5.74 18.38 -6.77
CA VAL A 137 5.01 17.42 -5.93
C VAL A 137 4.12 18.17 -4.94
N VAL A 138 2.83 17.87 -4.91
CA VAL A 138 1.89 18.49 -3.96
C VAL A 138 1.40 17.52 -2.89
N LYS A 139 1.49 16.21 -3.15
CA LYS A 139 1.15 15.18 -2.16
C LYS A 139 1.79 13.87 -2.57
N TYR A 140 2.21 13.10 -1.59
CA TYR A 140 2.66 11.72 -1.76
C TYR A 140 2.00 10.87 -0.68
N LYS A 141 1.58 9.66 -1.02
CA LYS A 141 1.07 8.67 -0.07
C LYS A 141 1.34 7.26 -0.55
N ILE A 142 1.43 6.32 0.39
CA ILE A 142 1.48 4.90 0.13
C ILE A 142 0.15 4.27 0.56
N GLU A 143 -0.54 3.61 -0.37
CA GLU A 143 -1.72 2.78 -0.06
C GLU A 143 -1.33 1.30 -0.13
N TYR A 144 -1.76 0.52 0.86
CA TYR A 144 -1.47 -0.91 0.95
C TYR A 144 -2.53 -1.59 1.80
N ASP A 145 -2.72 -2.89 1.58
CA ASP A 145 -3.66 -3.66 2.39
C ASP A 145 -3.11 -3.90 3.80
N ARG A 146 -3.75 -3.27 4.78
CA ARG A 146 -3.43 -3.39 6.21
C ARG A 146 -4.20 -4.53 6.89
N TRP A 147 -5.19 -5.14 6.24
CA TRP A 147 -6.02 -6.18 6.84
C TRP A 147 -5.24 -7.38 7.37
N PRO A 148 -4.23 -7.92 6.66
CA PRO A 148 -3.45 -9.05 7.17
C PRO A 148 -2.75 -8.74 8.50
N GLU A 149 -2.28 -7.51 8.69
CA GLU A 149 -1.64 -7.10 9.95
C GLU A 149 -2.67 -6.83 11.04
N ALA A 150 -3.78 -6.18 10.71
CA ALA A 150 -4.88 -5.97 11.64
C ALA A 150 -5.40 -7.31 12.21
N ILE A 151 -5.56 -8.32 11.35
CA ILE A 151 -5.97 -9.67 11.77
C ILE A 151 -4.93 -10.30 12.70
N LYS A 152 -3.63 -10.19 12.41
CA LYS A 152 -2.56 -10.69 13.29
C LYS A 152 -2.60 -10.02 14.66
N ILE A 153 -2.77 -8.70 14.71
CA ILE A 153 -2.86 -7.93 15.96
C ILE A 153 -4.09 -8.36 16.75
N ILE A 154 -5.26 -8.46 16.11
CA ILE A 154 -6.51 -8.88 16.75
C ILE A 154 -6.40 -10.32 17.27
N ALA A 155 -5.88 -11.24 16.47
CA ALA A 155 -5.71 -12.64 16.85
C ALA A 155 -4.76 -12.80 18.04
N ASN A 156 -3.62 -12.09 18.02
CA ASN A 156 -2.67 -12.10 19.13
C ASN A 156 -3.27 -11.49 20.41
N GLY A 157 -3.99 -10.37 20.29
CA GLY A 157 -4.68 -9.75 21.41
C GLY A 157 -5.75 -10.67 22.03
N LEU A 158 -6.58 -11.29 21.19
CA LEU A 158 -7.60 -12.23 21.62
C LEU A 158 -6.99 -13.46 22.29
N PHE A 159 -5.90 -14.00 21.73
CA PHE A 159 -5.18 -15.12 22.31
C PHE A 159 -4.65 -14.81 23.72
N ILE A 160 -4.07 -13.61 23.92
CA ILE A 160 -3.57 -13.18 25.23
C ILE A 160 -4.71 -13.10 26.26
N VAL A 161 -5.84 -12.48 25.90
CA VAL A 161 -6.99 -12.36 26.80
C VAL A 161 -7.52 -13.75 27.18
N PHE A 162 -7.71 -14.63 26.19
CA PHE A 162 -8.16 -16.00 26.43
C PHE A 162 -7.18 -16.76 27.32
N PHE A 163 -5.88 -16.65 27.07
CA PHE A 163 -4.84 -17.28 27.86
C PHE A 163 -4.87 -16.83 29.33
N ILE A 164 -5.00 -15.53 29.58
CA ILE A 164 -5.11 -14.98 30.95
C ILE A 164 -6.37 -15.52 31.64
N MET A 165 -7.51 -15.56 30.95
CA MET A 165 -8.75 -16.10 31.53
C MET A 165 -8.64 -17.58 31.87
N CYS A 166 -8.04 -18.39 30.99
CA CYS A 166 -7.77 -19.81 31.26
C CYS A 166 -6.83 -19.99 32.46
N LEU A 167 -5.78 -19.17 32.55
CA LEU A 167 -4.83 -19.20 33.67
C LEU A 167 -5.54 -18.87 35.00
N LEU A 168 -6.36 -17.82 35.03
CA LEU A 168 -7.14 -17.45 36.22
C LEU A 168 -8.13 -18.54 36.63
N ALA A 169 -8.81 -19.16 35.66
CA ALA A 169 -9.71 -20.27 35.92
C ALA A 169 -8.97 -21.49 36.51
N LEU A 170 -7.80 -21.83 35.96
CA LEU A 170 -6.95 -22.92 36.46
C LEU A 170 -6.48 -22.64 37.89
N ILE A 171 -5.98 -21.43 38.17
CA ILE A 171 -5.55 -21.03 39.52
C ILE A 171 -6.71 -21.14 40.50
N THR A 172 -7.89 -20.62 40.13
CA THR A 172 -9.10 -20.70 40.95
C THR A 172 -9.50 -22.14 41.24
N TRP A 173 -9.42 -23.02 40.23
CA TRP A 173 -9.71 -24.45 40.37
C TRP A 173 -8.71 -25.16 41.29
N VAL A 174 -7.40 -24.90 41.16
CA VAL A 174 -6.36 -25.48 42.01
C VAL A 174 -6.54 -25.04 43.47
N ILE A 175 -6.79 -23.76 43.72
CA ILE A 175 -7.04 -23.23 45.08
C ILE A 175 -8.26 -23.93 45.68
N GLY A 176 -9.36 -24.04 44.94
CA GLY A 176 -10.57 -24.74 45.38
C GLY A 176 -10.30 -26.21 45.76
N LYS A 177 -9.52 -26.92 44.93
CA LYS A 177 -9.16 -28.32 45.20
C LYS A 177 -8.30 -28.49 46.46
N VAL A 178 -7.34 -27.59 46.68
CA VAL A 178 -6.48 -27.62 47.88
C VAL A 178 -7.30 -27.33 49.14
N MET A 179 -8.22 -26.36 49.11
CA MET A 179 -9.10 -26.08 50.25
C MET A 179 -9.98 -27.29 50.60
N GLN A 180 -10.61 -27.92 49.60
CA GLN A 180 -11.44 -29.11 49.81
C GLN A 180 -10.68 -30.29 50.42
N GLN A 181 -9.42 -30.50 50.03
CA GLN A 181 -8.56 -31.54 50.61
C GLN A 181 -8.18 -31.27 52.07
N ARG A 182 -7.99 -30.00 52.45
CA ARG A 182 -7.71 -29.61 53.84
C ARG A 182 -8.93 -29.86 54.73
N ASP A 183 -10.13 -29.55 54.25
CA ASP A 183 -11.37 -29.71 55.02
C ASP A 183 -11.83 -31.17 55.14
N ALA A 184 -11.44 -32.04 54.21
CA ALA A 184 -11.75 -33.48 54.27
C ALA A 184 -10.91 -34.25 55.31
N LYS A 185 -9.71 -33.74 55.67
CA LYS A 185 -8.77 -34.39 56.59
C LYS A 185 -9.21 -34.43 58.07
N PRO A 186 -9.82 -33.40 58.68
CA PRO A 186 -10.22 -33.43 60.09
C PRO A 186 -11.40 -34.37 60.42
N ALA A 187 -12.15 -34.86 59.43
CA ALA A 187 -13.26 -35.80 59.66
C ALA A 187 -12.81 -37.26 59.77
N ALA A 188 -11.66 -37.62 59.20
CA ALA A 188 -11.12 -38.98 59.25
C ALA A 188 -10.42 -39.30 60.58
N ASP A 189 -9.89 -38.28 61.26
CA ASP A 189 -9.12 -38.42 62.52
C ASP A 189 -10.01 -38.55 63.78
N LYS A 190 -11.34 -38.42 63.63
CA LYS A 190 -12.32 -38.56 64.73
C LYS A 190 -13.04 -39.92 64.77
N LYS A 191 -12.57 -40.92 64.02
CA LYS A 191 -13.17 -42.27 63.95
C LYS A 191 -12.21 -43.40 64.40
N GLY A 192 -11.17 -43.07 65.16
CA GLY A 192 -10.27 -44.03 65.82
C GLY A 192 -10.55 -44.12 67.31
#